data_AF-A0AAW7ZV30-F1
#
_entry.id   AF-A0AAW7ZV30-F1
#
_cell.length_a   1.000
_cell.length_b   1.000
_cell.length_c   1.000
_cell.angle_alpha   90.00
_cell.angle_beta   90.00
_cell.angle_gamma   90.00
#
_symmetry.space_group_name_H-M   'P 1'
#
loop_
_entity.id
_entity.type
_entity.pdbx_description
1 polymer ?
#
loop_
_entity_poly.entity_id
_entity_poly.type
_entity_poly.pdbx_seq_one_letter_code
_entity_poly.pdbx_strand_id
1 'polypeptide(L)'
;MSEERRNYEHIEKWEELINQNFHRSMVDAASSGVIETHSVFDKFSSWMVVGCGATAALMIVNIDKIIPYISTPGLRYAIFFLTLSACCGFVAKYFEINASISEAAGQKTTTIMKARVSEYEEAMKAFDDLTKHTGYQAKEGPTYEEFAESFIGLFPYNFLRKKLRQQVIRKQGLPEPGNRKAIHAVVHQSIIVCLQAAFYIVFLLTIAYSIKEGANKQVISSQADSLIKISRIWADFFPANTSNQPI
;
A
#
# COMPACT_ATOMS: atom_id res chain seq x y z
N MET A 1 -49.38 29.51 -27.42
CA MET A 1 -48.75 28.19 -27.61
C MET A 1 -49.86 27.18 -27.85
N SER A 2 -49.78 26.38 -28.92
CA SER A 2 -50.68 25.24 -29.09
C SER A 2 -50.42 24.20 -27.99
N GLU A 3 -51.46 23.50 -27.57
CA GLU A 3 -51.42 22.49 -26.50
C GLU A 3 -50.41 21.36 -26.81
N GLU A 4 -50.30 20.98 -28.09
CA GLU A 4 -49.32 20.02 -28.60
C GLU A 4 -47.86 20.46 -28.39
N ARG A 5 -47.53 21.75 -28.56
CA ARG A 5 -46.16 22.24 -28.31
C ARG A 5 -45.77 22.13 -26.84
N ARG A 6 -46.68 22.46 -25.92
CA ARG A 6 -46.43 22.28 -24.49
C ARG A 6 -46.20 20.81 -24.12
N ASN A 7 -46.97 19.91 -24.73
CA ASN A 7 -46.81 18.47 -24.48
C ASN A 7 -45.45 17.96 -24.99
N TYR A 8 -45.01 18.43 -26.16
CA TYR A 8 -43.66 18.16 -26.69
C TYR A 8 -42.55 18.67 -25.76
N GLU A 9 -42.65 19.92 -25.27
CA GLU A 9 -41.68 20.50 -24.34
C GLU A 9 -41.61 19.72 -23.01
N HIS A 10 -42.74 19.21 -22.51
CA HIS A 10 -42.77 18.37 -21.31
C HIS A 10 -42.08 17.01 -21.53
N ILE A 11 -42.29 16.39 -22.69
CA ILE A 11 -41.65 15.12 -23.06
C ILE A 11 -40.14 15.31 -23.19
N GLU A 12 -39.70 16.34 -23.91
CA GLU A 12 -38.28 16.67 -24.08
C GLU A 12 -37.59 16.94 -22.74
N LYS A 13 -38.25 17.71 -21.86
CA LYS A 13 -37.72 17.99 -20.53
C LYS A 13 -37.64 16.74 -19.67
N TRP A 14 -38.57 15.79 -19.84
CA TRP A 14 -38.56 14.55 -19.08
C TRP A 14 -37.42 13.63 -19.54
N GLU A 15 -37.20 13.49 -20.85
CA GLU A 15 -36.02 12.81 -21.40
C GLU A 15 -34.71 13.41 -20.86
N GLU A 16 -34.59 14.74 -20.90
CA GLU A 16 -33.40 15.45 -20.43
C GLU A 16 -33.13 15.15 -18.95
N LEU A 17 -34.18 15.10 -18.11
CA LEU A 17 -34.04 14.74 -16.69
C LEU A 17 -33.57 13.30 -16.49
N ILE A 18 -34.06 12.34 -17.28
CA ILE A 18 -33.63 10.94 -17.21
C ILE A 18 -32.13 10.85 -17.56
N ASN A 19 -31.72 11.48 -18.66
CA ASN A 19 -30.33 11.51 -19.13
C ASN A 19 -29.40 12.22 -18.12
N GLN A 20 -29.79 13.38 -17.59
CA GLN A 20 -29.01 14.11 -16.58
C GLN A 20 -28.88 13.34 -15.27
N ASN A 21 -29.95 12.69 -14.80
CA ASN A 21 -29.91 11.89 -13.59
C ASN A 21 -28.98 10.68 -13.74
N PHE A 22 -29.04 10.00 -14.89
CA PHE A 22 -28.15 8.89 -15.18
C PHE A 22 -26.68 9.35 -15.23
N HIS A 23 -26.38 10.43 -15.96
CA HIS A 23 -25.04 11.01 -16.03
C HIS A 23 -24.48 11.35 -14.64
N ARG A 24 -25.24 12.08 -13.81
CA ARG A 24 -24.84 12.42 -12.44
C ARG A 24 -24.59 11.18 -11.59
N SER A 25 -25.46 10.18 -11.71
CA SER A 25 -25.35 8.93 -10.95
C SER A 25 -24.11 8.12 -11.37
N MET A 26 -23.74 8.14 -12.65
CA MET A 26 -22.52 7.51 -13.12
C MET A 26 -21.27 8.21 -12.56
N VAL A 27 -21.24 9.55 -12.60
CA VAL A 27 -20.15 10.35 -12.03
C VAL A 27 -20.00 10.11 -10.53
N ASP A 28 -21.12 10.03 -9.81
CA ASP A 28 -21.14 9.70 -8.38
C ASP A 28 -20.66 8.27 -8.09
N ALA A 29 -21.04 7.30 -8.93
CA ALA A 29 -20.58 5.91 -8.82
C ALA A 29 -19.06 5.78 -9.00
N ALA A 30 -18.50 6.49 -9.99
CA ALA A 30 -17.05 6.52 -10.20
C ALA A 30 -16.32 7.24 -9.06
N SER A 31 -16.88 8.35 -8.58
CA SER A 31 -16.35 9.11 -7.44
C SER A 31 -16.35 8.27 -6.17
N SER A 32 -17.44 7.56 -5.89
CA SER A 32 -17.56 6.63 -4.78
C SER A 32 -16.52 5.50 -4.84
N GLY A 33 -16.24 4.98 -6.04
CA GLY A 33 -15.17 4.00 -6.23
C GLY A 33 -13.78 4.54 -5.90
N VAL A 34 -13.48 5.79 -6.29
CA VAL A 34 -12.22 6.46 -5.89
C VAL A 34 -12.19 6.71 -4.39
N ILE A 35 -13.30 7.17 -3.81
CA ILE A 35 -13.39 7.41 -2.37
C ILE A 35 -13.10 6.11 -1.61
N GLU A 36 -13.66 4.97 -2.01
CA GLU A 36 -13.44 3.67 -1.35
C GLU A 36 -11.95 3.31 -1.17
N THR A 37 -11.08 3.79 -2.06
CA THR A 37 -9.62 3.57 -1.98
C THR A 37 -8.98 4.17 -0.73
N HIS A 38 -9.59 5.18 -0.09
CA HIS A 38 -9.08 5.78 1.15
C HIS A 38 -8.93 4.75 2.27
N SER A 39 -9.82 3.76 2.33
CA SER A 39 -9.80 2.71 3.37
C SER A 39 -8.55 1.82 3.28
N VAL A 40 -8.01 1.65 2.07
CA VAL A 40 -6.76 0.91 1.83
C VAL A 40 -5.58 1.71 2.38
N PHE A 41 -5.55 3.02 2.12
CA PHE A 41 -4.51 3.91 2.62
C PHE A 41 -4.56 4.06 4.13
N ASP A 42 -5.74 4.13 4.73
CA ASP A 42 -5.93 4.25 6.18
C ASP A 42 -5.33 3.05 6.93
N LYS A 43 -5.62 1.82 6.46
CA LYS A 43 -5.03 0.59 7.01
C LYS A 43 -3.51 0.61 6.95
N PHE A 44 -2.94 1.04 5.83
CA PHE A 44 -1.49 1.13 5.66
C PHE A 44 -0.87 2.20 6.56
N SER A 45 -1.47 3.39 6.60
CA SER A 45 -1.03 4.51 7.43
C SER A 45 -1.01 4.14 8.92
N SER A 46 -2.10 3.54 9.41
CA SER A 46 -2.21 3.07 10.79
C SER A 46 -1.14 2.04 11.12
N TRP A 47 -0.94 1.05 10.25
CA TRP A 47 0.11 0.04 10.43
C TRP A 47 1.51 0.66 10.46
N MET A 48 1.78 1.63 9.58
CA MET A 48 3.08 2.32 9.51
C MET A 48 3.35 3.15 10.77
N VAL A 49 2.37 3.93 11.23
CA VAL A 49 2.51 4.74 12.45
C VAL A 49 2.80 3.87 13.66
N VAL A 50 2.07 2.76 13.81
CA VAL A 50 2.30 1.79 14.90
C VAL A 50 3.69 1.16 14.77
N GLY A 51 4.10 0.74 13.58
CA GLY A 51 5.42 0.14 13.34
C GLY A 51 6.57 1.09 13.64
N CYS A 52 6.49 2.34 13.16
CA CYS A 52 7.47 3.39 13.45
C CYS A 52 7.52 3.73 14.95
N GLY A 53 6.36 3.88 15.58
CA GLY A 53 6.25 4.16 17.01
C GLY A 53 6.86 3.06 17.87
N ALA A 54 6.54 1.79 17.58
CA ALA A 54 7.09 0.64 18.28
C ALA A 54 8.62 0.54 18.11
N THR A 55 9.11 0.77 16.88
CA THR A 55 10.55 0.74 16.59
C THR A 55 11.29 1.85 17.35
N ALA A 56 10.76 3.07 17.35
CA ALA A 56 11.35 4.19 18.09
C ALA A 56 11.34 3.94 19.60
N ALA A 57 10.23 3.46 20.15
CA ALA A 57 10.11 3.15 21.57
C ALA A 57 11.10 2.06 22.00
N LEU A 58 11.19 0.95 21.26
CA LEU A 58 12.12 -0.13 21.56
C LEU A 58 13.58 0.31 21.46
N MET A 59 13.90 1.17 20.48
CA MET A 59 15.25 1.72 20.34
C MET A 59 15.60 2.61 21.53
N ILE A 60 14.71 3.51 21.96
CA ILE A 60 14.94 4.40 23.11
C ILE A 60 15.12 3.59 24.40
N VAL A 61 14.22 2.63 24.67
CA VAL A 61 14.25 1.82 25.90
C VAL A 61 15.50 0.95 26.00
N ASN A 62 16.11 0.58 24.87
CA ASN A 62 17.27 -0.31 24.85
C ASN A 62 18.55 0.35 24.36
N ILE A 63 18.59 1.68 24.21
CA ILE A 63 19.72 2.38 23.60
C ILE A 63 21.04 2.10 24.35
N ASP A 64 21.02 2.16 25.68
CA ASP A 64 22.18 1.91 26.53
C ASP A 64 22.68 0.46 26.43
N LYS A 65 21.77 -0.48 26.14
CA LYS A 65 22.11 -1.90 25.97
C LYS A 65 22.68 -2.18 24.59
N ILE A 66 22.36 -1.36 23.58
CA ILE A 66 22.75 -1.58 22.18
C ILE A 66 24.08 -0.89 21.86
N ILE A 67 24.35 0.30 22.43
CA ILE A 67 25.56 1.09 22.20
C ILE A 67 26.86 0.27 22.29
N PRO A 68 27.07 -0.59 23.32
CA PRO A 68 28.33 -1.34 23.46
C PRO A 68 28.55 -2.38 22.35
N TYR A 69 27.48 -2.89 21.75
CA TYR A 69 27.53 -3.98 20.79
C TYR A 69 27.44 -3.52 19.33
N ILE A 70 27.04 -2.26 19.10
CA ILE A 70 26.85 -1.64 17.76
C ILE A 70 28.11 -1.69 16.88
N SER A 71 29.30 -1.77 17.50
CA SER A 71 30.58 -1.88 16.82
C SER A 71 30.92 -3.30 16.35
N THR A 72 30.18 -4.32 16.80
CA THR A 72 30.46 -5.72 16.48
C THR A 72 30.05 -6.05 15.03
N PRO A 73 30.94 -6.65 14.21
CA PRO A 73 30.66 -6.96 12.81
C PRO A 73 29.36 -7.76 12.61
N GLY A 74 29.11 -8.76 13.46
CA GLY A 74 27.90 -9.59 13.40
C GLY A 74 26.60 -8.79 13.58
N LEU A 75 26.58 -7.81 14.50
CA LEU A 75 25.42 -6.94 14.69
C LEU A 75 25.21 -5.99 13.49
N ARG A 76 26.28 -5.51 12.86
CA ARG A 76 26.19 -4.67 11.64
C ARG A 76 25.54 -5.42 10.48
N TYR A 77 25.97 -6.65 10.22
CA TYR A 77 25.36 -7.49 9.18
C TYR A 77 23.91 -7.83 9.49
N ALA A 78 23.60 -8.11 10.76
CA ALA A 78 22.22 -8.34 11.18
C ALA A 78 21.33 -7.11 10.92
N ILE A 79 21.75 -5.92 11.35
CA ILE A 79 21.02 -4.67 11.09
C ILE A 79 20.85 -4.46 9.59
N PHE A 80 21.90 -4.67 8.79
CA PHE A 80 21.83 -4.55 7.34
C PHE A 80 20.77 -5.46 6.70
N PHE A 81 20.76 -6.76 7.02
CA PHE A 81 19.76 -7.69 6.47
C PHE A 81 18.34 -7.41 6.98
N LEU A 82 18.20 -6.97 8.23
CA LEU A 82 16.91 -6.54 8.77
C LEU A 82 16.37 -5.32 8.03
N THR A 83 17.22 -4.31 7.77
CA THR A 83 16.85 -3.13 6.98
C THR A 83 16.47 -3.52 5.55
N LEU A 84 17.23 -4.41 4.91
CA LEU A 84 16.94 -4.86 3.56
C LEU A 84 15.60 -5.63 3.47
N SER A 85 15.32 -6.48 4.47
CA SER A 85 14.01 -7.14 4.65
C SER A 85 12.89 -6.11 4.81
N ALA A 86 13.08 -5.09 5.67
CA ALA A 86 12.09 -4.03 5.85
C ALA A 86 11.83 -3.23 4.56
N CYS A 87 12.88 -2.88 3.80
CA CYS A 87 12.75 -2.23 2.50
C CYS A 87 11.96 -3.08 1.51
N CYS A 88 12.23 -4.39 1.45
CA CYS A 88 11.45 -5.31 0.62
C CYS A 88 9.98 -5.32 1.06
N GLY A 89 9.69 -5.32 2.36
CA GLY A 89 8.33 -5.23 2.88
C GLY A 89 7.59 -3.98 2.44
N PHE A 90 8.25 -2.82 2.43
CA PHE A 90 7.65 -1.58 1.90
C PHE A 90 7.37 -1.67 0.39
N VAL A 91 8.28 -2.26 -0.39
CA VAL A 91 8.08 -2.47 -1.83
C VAL A 91 6.93 -3.45 -2.09
N ALA A 92 6.84 -4.55 -1.33
CA ALA A 92 5.71 -5.48 -1.42
C ALA A 92 4.38 -4.77 -1.10
N LYS A 93 4.37 -3.94 -0.06
CA LYS A 93 3.18 -3.18 0.34
C LYS A 93 2.75 -2.16 -0.72
N TYR A 94 3.69 -1.53 -1.41
CA TYR A 94 3.40 -0.67 -2.56
C TYR A 94 2.63 -1.41 -3.66
N PHE A 95 3.07 -2.62 -4.01
CA PHE A 95 2.37 -3.44 -5.01
C PHE A 95 1.00 -3.92 -4.52
N GLU A 96 0.88 -4.31 -3.24
CA GLU A 96 -0.41 -4.69 -2.63
C GLU A 96 -1.42 -3.54 -2.69
N ILE A 97 -0.99 -2.32 -2.34
CA ILE A 97 -1.86 -1.14 -2.36
C ILE A 97 -2.37 -0.90 -3.79
N ASN A 98 -1.51 -1.02 -4.81
CA ASN A 98 -1.94 -0.87 -6.21
C ASN A 98 -2.97 -1.93 -6.63
N ALA A 99 -2.79 -3.18 -6.21
CA ALA A 99 -3.75 -4.26 -6.49
C ALA A 99 -5.07 -4.04 -5.75
N SER A 100 -5.01 -3.74 -4.45
CA SER A 100 -6.16 -3.49 -3.57
C SER A 100 -6.97 -2.28 -4.01
N ILE A 101 -6.32 -1.20 -4.43
CA ILE A 101 -6.99 -0.02 -5.01
C ILE A 101 -7.78 -0.41 -6.26
N SER A 102 -7.15 -1.19 -7.13
CA SER A 102 -7.79 -1.59 -8.38
C SER A 102 -8.98 -2.52 -8.17
N GLU A 103 -8.93 -3.38 -7.15
CA GLU A 103 -10.04 -4.25 -6.76
C GLU A 103 -11.16 -3.48 -6.07
N ALA A 104 -10.85 -2.69 -5.04
CA ALA A 104 -11.81 -1.94 -4.26
C ALA A 104 -12.59 -0.92 -5.12
N ALA A 105 -11.87 -0.12 -5.92
CA ALA A 105 -12.51 0.81 -6.85
C ALA A 105 -13.30 0.06 -7.93
N GLY A 106 -12.74 -1.02 -8.48
CA GLY A 106 -13.36 -1.80 -9.55
C GLY A 106 -14.68 -2.46 -9.15
N GLN A 107 -14.72 -3.16 -8.01
CA GLN A 107 -15.91 -3.85 -7.53
C GLN A 107 -17.02 -2.85 -7.16
N LYS A 108 -16.67 -1.78 -6.43
CA LYS A 108 -17.63 -0.76 -6.00
C LYS A 108 -18.25 -0.05 -7.20
N THR A 109 -17.41 0.43 -8.12
CA THR A 109 -17.86 1.14 -9.33
C THR A 109 -18.70 0.21 -10.21
N THR A 110 -18.28 -1.03 -10.44
CA THR A 110 -19.03 -1.98 -11.30
C THR A 110 -20.40 -2.30 -10.71
N THR A 111 -20.49 -2.51 -9.39
CA THR A 111 -21.75 -2.85 -8.73
C THR A 111 -22.74 -1.69 -8.82
N ILE A 112 -22.29 -0.47 -8.49
CA ILE A 112 -23.16 0.71 -8.54
C ILE A 112 -23.54 1.02 -9.99
N MET A 113 -22.58 1.05 -10.92
CA MET A 113 -22.87 1.35 -12.33
C MET A 113 -23.84 0.35 -12.96
N LYS A 114 -23.71 -0.95 -12.69
CA LYS A 114 -24.67 -1.95 -13.20
C LYS A 114 -26.09 -1.69 -12.72
N ALA A 115 -26.27 -1.36 -11.43
CA ALA A 115 -27.58 -1.00 -10.91
C ALA A 115 -28.13 0.26 -11.59
N ARG A 116 -27.30 1.30 -11.76
CA ARG A 116 -27.71 2.56 -12.41
C ARG A 116 -28.05 2.41 -13.88
N VAL A 117 -27.35 1.53 -14.61
CA VAL A 117 -27.67 1.22 -16.01
C VAL A 117 -29.02 0.53 -16.09
N SER A 118 -29.31 -0.44 -15.20
CA SER A 118 -30.63 -1.09 -15.15
C SER A 118 -31.75 -0.09 -14.85
N GLU A 119 -31.57 0.80 -13.88
CA GLU A 119 -32.53 1.87 -13.56
C GLU A 119 -32.79 2.80 -14.77
N TYR A 120 -31.73 3.13 -15.52
CA TYR A 120 -31.83 3.95 -16.73
C TYR A 120 -32.55 3.23 -17.88
N GLU A 121 -32.24 1.96 -18.13
CA GLU A 121 -32.92 1.14 -19.13
C GLU A 121 -34.42 1.01 -18.85
N GLU A 122 -34.80 0.80 -17.58
CA GLU A 122 -36.21 0.76 -17.17
C GLU A 122 -36.89 2.12 -17.36
N ALA A 123 -36.24 3.21 -16.98
CA ALA A 123 -36.75 4.57 -17.16
C ALA A 123 -36.94 4.92 -18.64
N MET A 124 -35.98 4.56 -19.50
CA MET A 124 -36.08 4.78 -20.95
C MET A 124 -37.16 3.92 -21.59
N LYS A 125 -37.34 2.67 -21.14
CA LYS A 125 -38.44 1.83 -21.64
C LYS A 125 -39.81 2.41 -21.29
N ALA A 126 -39.98 2.89 -20.05
CA ALA A 126 -41.21 3.58 -19.65
C ALA A 126 -41.43 4.88 -20.43
N PHE A 127 -40.35 5.61 -20.73
CA PHE A 127 -40.37 6.80 -21.56
C PHE A 127 -40.83 6.50 -23.00
N ASP A 128 -40.24 5.48 -23.63
CA ASP A 128 -40.61 5.03 -24.98
C ASP A 128 -42.08 4.60 -25.03
N ASP A 129 -42.55 3.83 -24.04
CA ASP A 129 -43.94 3.38 -23.97
C ASP A 129 -44.94 4.56 -23.91
N LEU A 130 -44.59 5.64 -23.20
CA LEU A 130 -45.43 6.84 -23.08
C LEU A 130 -45.38 7.74 -24.33
N THR A 131 -44.28 7.72 -25.08
CA THR A 131 -44.05 8.60 -26.23
C THR A 131 -44.34 7.94 -27.58
N LYS A 132 -44.58 6.62 -27.63
CA LYS A 132 -44.96 5.86 -28.83
C LYS A 132 -46.05 6.51 -29.70
N HIS A 133 -47.01 7.18 -29.07
CA HIS A 133 -48.16 7.76 -29.76
C HIS A 133 -48.01 9.26 -30.08
N THR A 134 -46.92 9.91 -29.63
CA THR A 134 -46.75 11.37 -29.75
C THR A 134 -45.92 11.78 -30.98
N GLY A 135 -45.33 10.81 -31.69
CA GLY A 135 -44.44 11.04 -32.84
C GLY A 135 -43.06 11.60 -32.44
N TYR A 136 -42.79 11.73 -31.14
CA TYR A 136 -41.53 12.20 -30.59
C TYR A 136 -40.41 11.20 -30.89
N GLN A 137 -39.24 11.71 -31.29
CA GLN A 137 -38.04 10.91 -31.50
C GLN A 137 -37.07 11.20 -30.35
N ALA A 138 -36.71 10.16 -29.60
CA ALA A 138 -35.75 10.27 -28.53
C ALA A 138 -34.39 10.75 -29.05
N LYS A 139 -33.75 11.64 -28.30
CA LYS A 139 -32.39 12.11 -28.54
C LYS A 139 -31.39 11.02 -28.16
N GLU A 140 -30.17 11.14 -28.69
CA GLU A 140 -29.07 10.29 -28.25
C GLU A 140 -28.82 10.46 -26.74
N GLY A 141 -28.65 9.33 -26.05
CA GLY A 141 -28.36 9.31 -24.63
C GLY A 141 -26.97 9.86 -24.28
N PRO A 142 -26.67 10.03 -22.98
CA PRO A 142 -25.40 10.58 -22.52
C PRO A 142 -24.23 9.70 -22.95
N THR A 143 -23.16 10.36 -23.40
CA THR A 143 -21.98 9.69 -23.97
C THR A 143 -20.93 9.35 -22.92
N TYR A 144 -20.10 8.35 -23.21
CA TYR A 144 -18.98 7.98 -22.33
C TYR A 144 -17.98 9.15 -22.18
N GLU A 145 -17.81 9.94 -23.22
CA GLU A 145 -16.91 11.09 -23.29
C GLU A 145 -17.36 12.21 -22.33
N GLU A 146 -18.65 12.56 -22.34
CA GLU A 146 -19.23 13.55 -21.42
C GLU A 146 -19.07 13.10 -19.97
N PHE A 147 -19.33 11.82 -19.71
CA PHE A 147 -19.13 11.20 -18.40
C PHE A 147 -17.66 11.29 -17.97
N ALA A 148 -16.72 10.89 -18.84
CA ALA A 148 -15.30 10.89 -18.55
C ALA A 148 -14.78 12.31 -18.27
N GLU A 149 -15.21 13.30 -19.04
CA GLU A 149 -14.84 14.70 -18.83
C GLU A 149 -15.36 15.26 -17.51
N SER A 150 -16.62 14.96 -17.17
CA SER A 150 -17.22 15.37 -15.90
C SER A 150 -16.48 14.77 -14.71
N PHE A 151 -16.16 13.48 -14.79
CA PHE A 151 -15.38 12.79 -13.75
C PHE A 151 -13.93 13.31 -13.65
N ILE A 152 -13.26 13.53 -14.78
CA ILE A 152 -11.91 14.12 -14.81
C ILE A 152 -11.91 15.51 -14.19
N GLY A 153 -12.97 16.30 -14.41
CA GLY A 153 -13.14 17.63 -13.84
C GLY A 153 -13.08 17.67 -12.30
N LEU A 154 -13.46 16.58 -11.63
CA LEU A 154 -13.45 16.47 -10.17
C LEU A 154 -12.03 16.52 -9.57
N PHE A 155 -11.00 16.15 -10.34
CA PHE A 155 -9.63 16.15 -9.84
C PHE A 155 -9.06 17.58 -9.78
N PRO A 156 -8.39 17.99 -8.70
CA PRO A 156 -7.99 19.39 -8.50
C PRO A 156 -6.80 19.83 -9.37
N TYR A 157 -5.94 18.91 -9.80
CA TYR A 157 -4.68 19.24 -10.47
C TYR A 157 -4.72 19.02 -11.99
N ASN A 158 -4.27 20.04 -12.74
CA ASN A 158 -4.28 20.02 -14.21
C ASN A 158 -3.41 18.90 -14.82
N PHE A 159 -2.26 18.59 -14.21
CA PHE A 159 -1.42 17.49 -14.70
C PHE A 159 -2.13 16.13 -14.56
N LEU A 160 -2.89 15.95 -13.49
CA LEU A 160 -3.63 14.72 -13.22
C LEU A 160 -4.79 14.59 -14.22
N ARG A 161 -5.53 15.68 -14.44
CA ARG A 161 -6.56 15.77 -15.48
C ARG A 161 -6.00 15.38 -16.85
N LYS A 162 -4.86 15.95 -17.25
CA LYS A 162 -4.20 15.66 -18.52
C LYS A 162 -3.80 14.18 -18.64
N LYS A 163 -3.25 13.60 -17.56
CA LYS A 163 -2.84 12.19 -17.51
C LYS A 163 -4.05 11.25 -17.60
N LEU A 164 -5.15 11.56 -16.90
CA LEU A 164 -6.39 10.79 -16.95
C LEU A 164 -7.03 10.85 -18.33
N ARG A 165 -7.15 12.04 -18.92
CA ARG A 165 -7.67 12.23 -20.29
C ARG A 165 -6.88 11.41 -21.31
N GLN A 166 -5.55 11.42 -21.22
CA GLN A 166 -4.71 10.59 -22.08
C GLN A 166 -4.95 9.08 -21.89
N GLN A 167 -5.27 8.64 -20.66
CA GLN A 167 -5.59 7.23 -20.42
C GLN A 167 -6.96 6.85 -20.98
N VAL A 168 -7.97 7.72 -20.84
CA VAL A 168 -9.31 7.52 -21.41
C VAL A 168 -9.24 7.41 -22.93
N ILE A 169 -8.60 8.38 -23.60
CA ILE A 169 -8.43 8.37 -25.06
C ILE A 169 -7.67 7.13 -25.55
N ARG A 170 -6.62 6.70 -24.82
CA ARG A 170 -5.83 5.51 -25.22
C ARG A 170 -6.58 4.20 -25.04
N LYS A 171 -7.62 4.15 -24.20
CA LYS A 171 -8.40 2.94 -23.90
C LYS A 171 -9.73 2.88 -24.65
N GLN A 172 -10.21 4.00 -25.19
CA GLN A 172 -11.38 4.04 -26.07
C GLN A 172 -11.23 3.05 -27.23
N GLY A 173 -12.19 2.14 -27.39
CA GLY A 173 -12.26 1.20 -28.51
C GLY A 173 -11.35 -0.03 -28.42
N LEU A 174 -10.59 -0.22 -27.34
CA LEU A 174 -9.83 -1.46 -27.12
C LEU A 174 -10.61 -2.39 -26.18
N PRO A 175 -10.88 -3.66 -26.57
CA PRO A 175 -11.39 -4.65 -25.62
C PRO A 175 -10.30 -4.89 -24.57
N GLU A 176 -10.42 -4.31 -23.38
CA GLU A 176 -9.38 -4.48 -22.36
C GLU A 176 -9.30 -5.96 -21.93
N PRO A 177 -8.15 -6.63 -22.10
CA PRO A 177 -7.98 -7.99 -21.62
C PRO A 177 -7.71 -7.98 -20.12
N GLY A 178 -8.78 -8.00 -19.30
CA GLY A 178 -8.72 -8.18 -17.85
C GLY A 178 -7.83 -7.18 -17.10
N ASN A 179 -7.75 -7.33 -15.77
CA ASN A 179 -6.95 -6.43 -14.94
C ASN A 179 -5.45 -6.80 -14.93
N ARG A 180 -4.80 -6.75 -16.10
CA ARG A 180 -3.39 -7.12 -16.28
C ARG A 180 -2.46 -6.40 -15.30
N LYS A 181 -2.72 -5.11 -15.02
CA LYS A 181 -1.89 -4.32 -14.10
C LYS A 181 -1.99 -4.83 -12.66
N ALA A 182 -3.18 -5.19 -12.19
CA ALA A 182 -3.33 -5.79 -10.86
C ALA A 182 -2.67 -7.17 -10.79
N ILE A 183 -2.79 -7.99 -11.83
CA ILE A 183 -2.11 -9.30 -11.89
C ILE A 183 -0.59 -9.12 -11.80
N HIS A 184 -0.02 -8.21 -12.58
CA HIS A 184 1.42 -7.90 -12.52
C HIS A 184 1.83 -7.39 -11.12
N ALA A 185 1.01 -6.54 -10.50
CA ALA A 185 1.26 -6.07 -9.13
C ALA A 185 1.27 -7.22 -8.12
N VAL A 186 0.30 -8.13 -8.17
CA VAL A 186 0.23 -9.30 -7.29
C VAL A 186 1.43 -10.22 -7.48
N VAL A 187 1.83 -10.50 -8.73
CA VAL A 187 3.01 -11.33 -9.02
C VAL A 187 4.29 -10.68 -8.46
N HIS A 188 4.50 -9.39 -8.69
CA HIS A 188 5.64 -8.67 -8.12
C HIS A 188 5.60 -8.64 -6.59
N GLN A 189 4.43 -8.43 -5.98
CA GLN A 189 4.25 -8.51 -4.53
C GLN A 189 4.71 -9.88 -4.01
N SER A 190 4.25 -10.99 -4.61
CA SER A 190 4.63 -12.34 -4.19
C SER A 190 6.14 -12.56 -4.24
N ILE A 191 6.80 -12.15 -5.33
CA ILE A 191 8.26 -12.28 -5.49
C ILE A 191 8.99 -11.49 -4.41
N ILE A 192 8.58 -10.24 -4.14
CA ILE A 192 9.23 -9.39 -3.14
C ILE A 192 8.98 -9.88 -1.72
N VAL A 193 7.81 -10.45 -1.42
CA VAL A 193 7.53 -11.10 -0.12
C VAL A 193 8.44 -12.31 0.11
N CYS A 194 8.67 -13.13 -0.91
CA CYS A 194 9.64 -14.23 -0.82
C CYS A 194 11.05 -13.70 -0.54
N LEU A 195 11.45 -12.60 -1.20
CA LEU A 195 12.75 -11.97 -0.98
C LEU A 195 12.87 -11.36 0.42
N GLN A 196 11.82 -10.71 0.93
CA GLN A 196 11.73 -10.22 2.30
C GLN A 196 11.93 -11.37 3.29
N ALA A 197 11.21 -12.49 3.11
CA ALA A 197 11.34 -13.65 3.98
C ALA A 197 12.77 -14.23 3.94
N ALA A 198 13.40 -14.29 2.77
CA ALA A 198 14.78 -14.74 2.65
C ALA A 198 15.75 -13.84 3.43
N PHE A 199 15.68 -12.51 3.29
CA PHE A 199 16.52 -11.59 4.07
C PHE A 199 16.26 -11.67 5.56
N TYR A 200 15.00 -11.85 5.97
CA TYR A 200 14.65 -12.04 7.37
C TYR A 200 15.26 -13.33 7.94
N ILE A 201 15.24 -14.43 7.20
CA ILE A 201 15.92 -15.67 7.59
C ILE A 201 17.43 -15.46 7.73
N VAL A 202 18.07 -14.78 6.78
CA VAL A 202 19.51 -14.47 6.85
C VAL A 202 19.82 -13.60 8.08
N PHE A 203 18.96 -12.62 8.39
CA PHE A 203 19.06 -11.83 9.62
C PHE A 203 19.04 -12.72 10.88
N LEU A 204 18.06 -13.63 11.00
CA LEU A 204 17.94 -14.53 12.15
C LEU A 204 19.18 -15.42 12.31
N LEU A 205 19.68 -15.99 11.21
CA LEU A 205 20.90 -16.81 11.20
C LEU A 205 22.13 -16.00 11.64
N THR A 206 22.25 -14.76 11.16
CA THR A 206 23.36 -13.85 11.50
C THR A 206 23.36 -13.50 12.99
N ILE A 207 22.19 -13.19 13.56
CA ILE A 207 22.04 -12.93 15.00
C ILE A 207 22.38 -14.18 15.82
N ALA A 208 21.84 -15.35 15.44
CA ALA A 208 22.08 -16.60 16.16
C ALA A 208 23.58 -16.95 16.21
N TYR A 209 24.28 -16.79 15.08
CA TYR A 209 25.73 -16.99 15.02
C TYR A 209 26.49 -16.00 15.92
N SER A 210 26.12 -14.72 15.86
CA SER A 210 26.78 -13.65 16.63
C SER A 210 26.63 -13.85 18.15
N ILE A 211 25.46 -14.29 18.60
CA ILE A 211 25.20 -14.59 20.03
C ILE A 211 26.09 -15.76 20.48
N LYS A 212 26.20 -16.82 19.66
CA LYS A 212 27.06 -17.97 19.96
C LYS A 212 28.53 -17.56 20.07
N GLU A 213 29.02 -16.73 19.15
CA GLU A 213 30.41 -16.24 19.19
C GLU A 213 30.68 -15.35 20.41
N GLY A 214 29.74 -14.46 20.74
CA GLY A 214 29.81 -13.59 21.91
C GLY A 214 29.87 -14.37 23.23
N ALA A 215 28.99 -15.36 23.40
CA ALA A 215 28.98 -16.24 24.57
C ALA A 215 30.32 -16.99 24.72
N ASN A 216 30.87 -17.50 23.61
CA ASN A 216 32.14 -18.23 23.63
C ASN A 216 33.32 -17.32 24.03
N LYS A 217 33.36 -16.07 23.53
CA LYS A 217 34.38 -15.08 23.94
C LYS A 217 34.28 -14.73 25.43
N GLN A 218 33.06 -14.60 25.96
CA GLN A 218 32.84 -14.30 27.37
C GLN A 218 33.34 -15.45 28.29
N VAL A 219 33.08 -16.70 27.91
CA VAL A 219 33.59 -17.87 28.64
C VAL A 219 35.12 -17.92 28.63
N ILE A 220 35.76 -17.68 27.48
CA ILE A 220 37.22 -17.65 27.39
C ILE A 220 37.81 -16.50 28.26
N SER A 221 37.17 -15.32 28.27
CA SER A 221 37.62 -14.18 29.07
C SER A 221 37.52 -14.45 30.58
N SER A 222 36.47 -15.14 31.05
CA SER A 222 36.31 -15.45 32.48
C SER A 222 37.27 -16.53 32.95
N GLN A 223 37.62 -17.48 32.07
CA GLN A 223 38.69 -18.44 32.32
C GLN A 223 40.06 -17.75 32.42
N ALA A 224 40.36 -16.81 31.53
CA ALA A 224 41.60 -16.03 31.58
C ALA A 224 41.71 -15.18 32.86
N ASP A 225 40.63 -14.50 33.27
CA ASP A 225 40.62 -13.72 34.51
C ASP A 225 40.81 -14.60 35.77
N SER A 226 40.24 -15.82 35.74
CA SER A 226 40.42 -16.80 36.81
C SER A 226 41.86 -17.30 36.91
N LEU A 227 42.51 -17.56 35.76
CA LEU A 227 43.92 -17.95 35.70
C LEU A 227 44.85 -16.84 36.21
N ILE A 228 44.57 -15.57 35.89
CA ILE A 228 45.33 -14.41 36.39
C ILE A 228 45.17 -14.26 37.91
N LYS A 229 43.97 -14.50 38.44
CA LYS A 229 43.73 -14.51 39.89
C LYS A 229 44.54 -15.60 40.59
N ILE A 230 44.55 -16.82 40.03
CA ILE A 230 45.34 -17.93 40.56
C ILE A 230 46.84 -17.63 40.48
N SER A 231 47.33 -17.06 39.36
CA SER A 231 48.76 -16.71 39.23
C SER A 231 49.20 -15.63 40.20
N ARG A 232 48.34 -14.65 40.53
CA ARG A 232 48.61 -13.65 41.56
C ARG A 232 48.71 -14.28 42.95
N ILE A 233 47.80 -15.18 43.30
CA ILE A 233 47.86 -15.92 44.58
C ILE A 233 49.17 -16.72 44.67
N TRP A 234 49.57 -17.43 43.60
CA TRP A 234 50.85 -18.13 43.58
C TRP A 234 52.06 -17.19 43.69
N ALA A 235 52.03 -16.01 43.07
CA ALA A 235 53.09 -15.01 43.21
C ALA A 235 53.23 -14.50 44.65
N ASP A 236 52.12 -14.39 45.39
CA ASP A 236 52.14 -13.98 46.81
C ASP A 236 52.64 -15.11 47.74
N PHE A 237 52.48 -16.39 47.36
CA PHE A 237 53.01 -17.54 48.11
C PHE A 237 54.51 -17.78 47.91
N PHE A 238 55.10 -17.29 46.82
CA PHE A 238 56.53 -17.41 46.52
C PHE A 238 57.15 -16.02 46.38
N PRO A 239 57.33 -15.27 47.49
CA PRO A 239 58.01 -13.99 47.45
C PRO A 239 59.41 -14.18 46.89
N ALA A 240 59.81 -13.33 45.95
CA ALA A 240 61.18 -13.29 45.45
C ALA A 240 62.12 -13.16 46.65
N ASN A 241 62.92 -14.19 46.91
CA ASN A 241 63.95 -14.16 47.93
C ASN A 241 65.03 -13.17 47.49
N THR A 242 64.82 -11.88 47.72
CA THR A 242 65.87 -10.88 47.69
C THR A 242 66.70 -11.03 48.96
N SER A 243 67.39 -12.17 49.05
CA SER A 243 68.57 -12.31 49.90
C SER A 243 69.64 -11.43 49.30
N ASN A 244 69.73 -10.20 49.80
CA ASN A 244 70.93 -9.38 49.78
C ASN A 244 70.96 -8.63 51.12
N GLN A 245 71.42 -9.33 52.17
CA GLN A 245 72.31 -8.69 53.15
C GLN A 245 73.72 -8.72 52.53
N PRO A 246 74.55 -7.66 52.61
CA PRO A 246 75.00 -7.03 53.86
C PRO A 246 75.07 -5.48 53.74
N ILE A 247 75.44 -4.62 54.69
CA ILE A 247 76.21 -4.64 55.95
C ILE A 247 75.48 -3.70 56.91
#